data_AF-A0A7X2M594-F1
#
_entry.id   AF-A0A7X2M594-F1
#
_cell.length_a   1.000
_cell.length_b   1.000
_cell.length_c   1.000
_cell.angle_alpha   90.00
_cell.angle_beta   90.00
_cell.angle_gamma   90.00
#
_symmetry.space_group_name_H-M   'P 1'
#
loop_
_entity.id
_entity.type
_entity.pdbx_description
1 polymer ?
#
loop_
_entity_poly.entity_id
_entity_poly.type
_entity_poly.pdbx_seq_one_letter_code
_entity_poly.pdbx_strand_id
1 'polypeptide(L)'
;MERTIINTNIRLNLNRPEDRQAWNYLQALDRKKYKSYSRAVVAAVNEYFARQERLAADPYLETREKEDAFLQKVLETIREGLQASGAGLAGLTALLQGIHPAAPPPEPVMTDEDLDTAMDFINSL
;
A
#
# COMPACT_ATOMS: atom_id res chain seq x y z
N MET A 1 1.86 35.79 10.09
CA MET A 1 1.36 34.66 9.27
C MET A 1 -0.09 34.95 8.93
N GLU A 2 -0.35 35.37 7.69
CA GLU A 2 -1.70 35.67 7.23
C GLU A 2 -2.51 34.39 7.08
N ARG A 3 -3.67 34.31 7.74
CA ARG A 3 -4.62 33.20 7.56
C ARG A 3 -5.58 33.57 6.43
N THR A 4 -5.16 33.35 5.20
CA THR A 4 -6.03 33.53 4.03
C THR A 4 -6.99 32.35 3.94
N ILE A 5 -8.19 32.51 4.51
CA ILE A 5 -9.26 31.51 4.43
C ILE A 5 -10.14 31.86 3.23
N ILE A 6 -10.17 30.98 2.23
CA ILE A 6 -11.01 31.12 1.04
C ILE A 6 -12.14 30.12 1.13
N ASN A 7 -13.37 30.58 0.85
CA ASN A 7 -14.55 29.71 0.79
C ASN A 7 -14.87 29.39 -0.67
N THR A 8 -14.95 28.11 -0.98
CA THR A 8 -15.44 27.59 -2.26
C THR A 8 -16.64 26.68 -1.99
N ASN A 9 -17.83 27.08 -2.47
CA ASN A 9 -19.04 26.28 -2.35
C ASN A 9 -19.14 25.28 -3.51
N ILE A 10 -19.44 24.02 -3.21
CA ILE A 10 -19.61 22.94 -4.19
C ILE A 10 -21.10 22.54 -4.23
N ARG A 11 -21.68 22.47 -5.43
CA ARG A 11 -23.06 21.99 -5.64
C ARG A 11 -23.00 20.62 -6.31
N LEU A 12 -23.72 19.65 -5.73
CA LEU A 12 -23.84 18.30 -6.26
C LEU A 12 -25.22 18.15 -6.90
N ASN A 13 -25.26 17.71 -8.16
CA ASN A 13 -26.51 17.44 -8.87
C ASN A 13 -26.85 15.95 -8.79
N LEU A 14 -27.87 15.58 -7.99
CA LEU A 14 -28.23 14.17 -7.76
C LEU A 14 -28.78 13.44 -8.99
N ASN A 15 -29.09 14.16 -10.08
CA ASN A 15 -29.42 13.55 -11.36
C ASN A 15 -28.18 12.99 -12.08
N ARG A 16 -26.98 13.50 -11.74
CA ARG A 16 -25.72 12.95 -12.23
C ARG A 16 -25.27 11.80 -11.34
N PRO A 17 -24.93 10.64 -11.91
CA PRO A 17 -24.56 9.48 -11.11
C PRO A 17 -23.28 9.73 -10.30
N GLU A 18 -22.32 10.50 -10.83
CA GLU A 18 -21.05 10.80 -10.17
C GLU A 18 -21.28 11.66 -8.92
N ASP A 19 -22.06 12.74 -9.06
CA ASP A 19 -22.39 13.65 -7.97
C ASP A 19 -23.25 12.95 -6.90
N ARG A 20 -24.16 12.06 -7.30
CA ARG A 20 -24.95 11.24 -6.38
C ARG A 20 -24.07 10.29 -5.59
N GLN A 21 -23.09 9.67 -6.23
CA GLN A 21 -22.13 8.80 -5.56
C GLN A 21 -21.27 9.59 -4.56
N ALA A 22 -20.78 10.77 -4.96
CA ALA A 22 -20.05 11.67 -4.07
C ALA A 22 -20.90 12.07 -2.86
N TRP A 23 -22.18 12.38 -3.07
CA TRP A 23 -23.12 12.66 -1.99
C TRP A 23 -23.28 11.48 -1.03
N ASN A 24 -23.43 10.26 -1.55
CA ASN A 24 -23.54 9.05 -0.72
C ASN A 24 -22.28 8.81 0.12
N TYR A 25 -21.09 9.03 -0.44
CA TYR A 25 -19.84 8.92 0.33
C TYR A 25 -19.72 9.97 1.43
N LEU A 26 -20.20 11.18 1.19
CA LEU A 26 -20.29 12.19 2.24
C LEU A 26 -21.28 11.74 3.32
N GLN A 27 -22.45 11.21 2.96
CA GLN A 27 -23.43 10.74 3.95
C GLN A 27 -22.93 9.57 4.81
N ALA A 28 -22.21 8.63 4.22
CA ALA A 28 -21.64 7.47 4.91
C ALA A 28 -20.32 7.78 5.66
N LEU A 29 -19.91 9.05 5.70
CA LEU A 29 -18.64 9.45 6.26
C LEU A 29 -18.60 9.22 7.78
N ASP A 30 -17.56 8.50 8.23
CA ASP A 30 -17.32 8.34 9.66
C ASP A 30 -16.88 9.68 10.29
N ARG A 31 -17.76 10.22 11.13
CA ARG A 31 -17.54 11.48 11.86
C ARG A 31 -16.42 11.40 12.89
N LYS A 32 -15.94 10.20 13.25
CA LYS A 32 -14.74 10.01 14.07
C LYS A 32 -13.47 10.31 13.27
N LYS A 33 -13.44 9.94 11.99
CA LYS A 33 -12.28 10.11 11.11
C LYS A 33 -12.18 11.53 10.53
N TYR A 34 -13.32 12.14 10.20
CA TYR A 34 -13.37 13.48 9.63
C TYR A 34 -14.31 14.38 10.42
N LYS A 35 -13.77 15.46 11.00
CA LYS A 35 -14.53 16.43 11.81
C LYS A 35 -15.58 17.22 11.03
N SER A 36 -15.47 17.29 9.69
CA SER A 36 -16.43 18.00 8.83
C SER A 36 -16.38 17.49 7.39
N TYR A 37 -17.48 17.71 6.66
CA TYR A 37 -17.56 17.44 5.22
C TYR A 37 -16.46 18.18 4.45
N SER A 38 -16.20 19.45 4.77
CA SER A 38 -15.13 20.22 4.14
C SER A 38 -13.76 19.57 4.32
N ARG A 39 -13.47 18.98 5.49
CA ARG A 39 -12.20 18.26 5.70
C ARG A 39 -12.11 16.98 4.89
N ALA A 40 -13.20 16.24 4.75
CA ALA A 40 -13.25 15.06 3.89
C ALA A 40 -13.06 15.42 2.42
N VAL A 41 -13.70 16.48 1.95
CA VAL A 41 -13.53 16.98 0.58
C VAL A 41 -12.09 17.41 0.33
N VAL A 42 -11.47 18.16 1.25
CA VAL A 42 -10.06 18.54 1.14
C VAL A 42 -9.15 17.32 1.08
N ALA A 43 -9.36 16.32 1.93
CA ALA A 43 -8.59 15.08 1.90
C ALA A 43 -8.74 14.35 0.56
N ALA A 44 -9.95 14.23 0.03
CA ALA A 44 -10.21 13.59 -1.25
C ALA A 44 -9.55 14.32 -2.43
N VAL A 45 -9.62 15.66 -2.45
CA VAL A 45 -8.95 16.48 -3.48
C VAL A 45 -7.45 16.29 -3.43
N ASN A 46 -6.84 16.38 -2.24
CA ASN A 46 -5.42 16.19 -2.06
C ASN A 46 -4.98 14.78 -2.47
N GLU A 47 -5.72 13.74 -2.09
CA GLU A 47 -5.41 12.37 -2.47
C GLU A 47 -5.50 12.16 -3.99
N TYR A 48 -6.54 12.71 -4.64
CA TYR A 48 -6.70 12.61 -6.07
C TYR A 48 -5.51 13.20 -6.82
N PHE A 49 -5.14 14.45 -6.52
CA PHE A 49 -4.02 15.11 -7.20
C PHE A 49 -2.67 14.50 -6.81
N ALA A 50 -2.44 14.14 -5.54
CA ALA A 50 -1.22 13.44 -5.15
C ALA A 50 -1.06 12.10 -5.89
N ARG A 51 -2.16 11.39 -6.14
CA ARG A 51 -2.15 10.17 -6.96
C ARG A 51 -1.84 10.48 -8.42
N GLN A 52 -2.44 11.52 -9.00
CA GLN A 52 -2.15 11.94 -10.38
C GLN A 52 -0.68 12.35 -10.53
N GLU A 53 -0.14 13.11 -9.58
CA GLU A 53 1.27 13.49 -9.53
C GLU A 53 2.17 12.28 -9.40
N ARG A 54 1.83 11.31 -8.54
CA ARG A 54 2.60 10.07 -8.41
C ARG A 54 2.58 9.25 -9.70
N LEU A 55 1.44 9.18 -10.38
CA LEU A 55 1.32 8.49 -11.67
C LEU A 55 2.12 9.22 -12.76
N ALA A 56 2.10 10.55 -12.77
CA ALA A 56 2.91 11.35 -13.70
C ALA A 56 4.41 11.28 -13.39
N ALA A 57 4.77 11.15 -12.11
CA ALA A 57 6.15 11.00 -11.66
C ALA A 57 6.68 9.56 -11.75
N ASP A 58 5.81 8.57 -12.03
CA ASP A 58 6.23 7.18 -12.23
C ASP A 58 6.76 7.01 -13.67
N PRO A 59 8.09 6.88 -13.87
CA PRO A 59 8.70 6.88 -15.19
C PRO A 59 8.28 5.70 -16.08
N TYR A 60 7.64 4.67 -15.50
CA TYR A 60 7.19 3.47 -16.20
C TYR A 60 5.70 3.49 -16.58
N LEU A 61 4.93 4.47 -16.11
CA LEU A 61 3.48 4.58 -16.38
C LEU A 61 3.11 5.77 -17.29
N GLU A 62 4.08 6.58 -17.72
CA GLU A 62 3.82 7.73 -18.59
C GLU A 62 3.25 7.33 -19.97
N THR A 63 3.57 6.14 -20.49
CA THR A 63 3.08 5.64 -21.79
C THR A 63 3.04 4.11 -21.82
N ARG A 64 1.99 3.52 -22.40
CA ARG A 64 1.90 2.05 -22.65
C ARG A 64 3.13 1.51 -23.40
N GLU A 65 3.74 2.33 -24.25
CA GLU A 65 4.94 1.97 -25.00
C GLU A 65 6.18 1.75 -24.10
N LYS A 66 6.33 2.54 -23.03
CA LYS A 66 7.41 2.35 -22.04
C LYS A 66 7.16 1.11 -21.16
N GLU A 67 5.90 0.81 -20.86
CA GLU A 67 5.51 -0.41 -20.17
C GLU A 67 5.85 -1.64 -21.03
N ASP A 68 5.47 -1.64 -22.31
CA ASP A 68 5.80 -2.72 -23.24
C ASP A 68 7.32 -2.89 -23.41
N ALA A 69 8.08 -1.80 -23.52
CA ALA A 69 9.54 -1.84 -23.59
C ALA A 69 10.18 -2.39 -22.32
N PHE A 70 9.64 -2.05 -21.14
CA PHE A 70 10.10 -2.62 -19.86
C PHE A 70 9.79 -4.13 -19.79
N LEU A 71 8.58 -4.55 -20.15
CA LEU A 71 8.19 -5.97 -20.18
C LEU A 71 9.06 -6.77 -21.15
N GLN A 72 9.37 -6.23 -22.32
CA GLN A 72 10.31 -6.85 -23.26
C GLN A 72 11.69 -7.02 -22.64
N LYS A 73 12.22 -5.96 -22.00
CA LYS A 73 13.55 -6.01 -21.36
C LYS A 73 13.60 -7.01 -20.19
N VAL A 74 12.54 -7.10 -19.39
CA VAL A 74 12.42 -8.10 -18.32
C VAL A 74 12.39 -9.52 -18.90
N LEU A 75 11.58 -9.77 -19.94
CA LEU A 75 11.50 -11.07 -20.60
C LEU A 75 12.84 -11.49 -21.22
N GLU A 76 13.54 -10.55 -21.85
CA GLU A 76 14.86 -10.79 -22.44
C GLU A 76 15.90 -11.11 -21.36
N THR A 77 15.93 -10.33 -20.27
CA THR A 77 16.84 -10.57 -19.14
C THR A 77 16.59 -11.93 -18.49
N ILE A 78 15.32 -12.36 -18.36
CA ILE A 78 14.98 -13.69 -17.84
C ILE A 78 15.44 -14.78 -18.81
N ARG A 79 15.25 -14.59 -20.12
CA ARG A 79 15.71 -15.54 -21.15
C ARG A 79 17.22 -15.68 -21.14
N GLU A 80 17.94 -14.57 -21.09
CA GLU A 80 19.41 -14.55 -21.01
C GLU A 80 19.90 -15.18 -19.70
N GLY A 81 19.27 -14.84 -18.58
CA GLY A 81 19.55 -15.47 -17.29
C GLY A 81 19.35 -16.98 -17.32
N LEU A 82 18.26 -17.45 -17.93
CA LEU A 82 17.93 -18.87 -18.09
C LEU A 82 18.88 -19.61 -19.03
N GLN A 83 19.41 -18.93 -20.06
CA GLN A 83 20.40 -19.48 -20.99
C GLN A 83 21.81 -19.51 -20.38
N ALA A 84 22.17 -18.48 -19.60
CA ALA A 84 23.45 -18.36 -18.93
C ALA A 84 23.54 -19.29 -17.70
N SER A 85 22.44 -19.48 -16.98
CA SER A 85 22.31 -20.58 -16.02
C SER A 85 22.11 -21.87 -16.82
N GLY A 86 23.19 -22.58 -17.17
CA GLY A 86 23.10 -23.90 -17.82
C GLY A 86 22.23 -24.94 -17.07
N ALA A 87 21.70 -24.60 -15.89
CA ALA A 87 20.52 -25.20 -15.28
C ALA A 87 19.28 -24.36 -15.66
N GLY A 88 18.49 -24.80 -16.65
CA GLY A 88 17.28 -24.12 -17.13
C GLY A 88 16.21 -23.91 -16.05
N LEU A 89 14.96 -24.30 -16.30
CA LEU A 89 13.85 -24.09 -15.34
C LEU A 89 14.14 -24.63 -13.91
N ALA A 90 15.12 -25.52 -13.77
CA ALA A 90 15.68 -26.02 -12.51
C ALA A 90 16.36 -24.94 -11.63
N GLY A 91 17.05 -23.94 -12.22
CA GLY A 91 17.67 -22.84 -11.48
C GLY A 91 16.63 -21.87 -10.92
N LEU A 92 15.57 -21.60 -11.69
CA LEU A 92 14.44 -20.77 -11.26
C LEU A 92 13.58 -21.47 -10.21
N THR A 93 13.35 -22.79 -10.31
CA THR A 93 12.69 -23.55 -9.24
C THR A 93 13.53 -23.63 -7.97
N ALA A 94 14.86 -23.76 -8.08
CA ALA A 94 15.75 -23.70 -6.91
C ALA A 94 15.74 -22.31 -6.24
N LEU A 95 15.65 -21.23 -7.02
CA LEU A 95 15.52 -19.87 -6.48
C LEU A 95 14.16 -19.65 -5.80
N LEU A 96 13.05 -20.11 -6.42
CA LEU A 96 11.72 -20.09 -5.80
C LEU A 96 11.63 -20.94 -4.53
N GLN A 97 12.33 -22.09 -4.51
CA GLN A 97 12.42 -22.94 -3.32
C GLN A 97 13.37 -22.37 -2.25
N GLY A 98 14.33 -21.54 -2.65
CA GLY A 98 15.20 -20.76 -1.75
C GLY A 98 14.49 -19.59 -1.08
N ILE A 99 13.37 -19.11 -1.66
CA ILE A 99 12.39 -18.26 -0.96
C ILE A 99 11.51 -19.18 -0.11
N HIS A 100 12.12 -19.92 0.82
CA HIS A 100 11.36 -20.46 1.93
C HIS A 100 10.91 -19.23 2.75
N PRO A 101 9.62 -19.07 3.11
CA PRO A 101 9.32 -18.22 4.25
C PRO A 101 10.16 -18.79 5.38
N ALA A 102 11.11 -18.01 5.90
CA ALA A 102 11.83 -18.39 7.11
C ALA A 102 10.76 -18.84 8.10
N ALA A 103 10.78 -20.12 8.47
CA ALA A 103 9.90 -20.64 9.49
C ALA A 103 9.98 -19.64 10.65
N PRO A 104 8.83 -19.18 11.19
CA PRO A 104 8.84 -18.25 12.29
C PRO A 104 9.84 -18.78 13.32
N PRO A 105 10.78 -17.94 13.82
CA PRO A 105 11.68 -18.38 14.88
C PRO A 105 10.82 -19.05 15.95
N PRO A 106 11.25 -20.19 16.50
CA PRO A 106 10.45 -20.89 17.49
C PRO A 106 10.01 -19.87 18.53
N GLU A 107 8.70 -19.69 18.68
CA GLU A 107 8.17 -18.84 19.75
C GLU A 107 8.88 -19.30 21.02
N PRO A 108 9.44 -18.38 21.84
CA PRO A 108 10.04 -18.77 23.09
C PRO A 108 8.93 -19.45 23.88
N VAL A 109 9.00 -20.79 23.94
CA VAL A 109 8.14 -21.58 24.81
C VAL A 109 8.59 -21.16 26.19
N MET A 110 7.83 -20.25 26.81
CA MET A 110 8.04 -19.91 28.21
C MET A 110 7.91 -21.23 28.97
N THR A 111 9.02 -21.68 29.53
CA THR A 111 9.02 -22.90 30.32
C THR A 111 8.36 -22.60 31.66
N ASP A 112 7.82 -23.62 32.34
CA ASP A 112 7.19 -23.43 33.66
C ASP A 112 8.18 -22.79 34.66
N GLU A 113 9.49 -23.01 34.49
CA GLU A 113 10.57 -22.35 35.24
C GLU A 113 10.63 -20.83 35.02
N ASP A 114 10.38 -20.36 33.79
CA ASP A 114 10.33 -18.92 33.49
C ASP A 114 9.10 -18.27 34.13
N LEU A 115 7.99 -19.02 34.23
CA LEU A 115 6.76 -18.58 34.88
C LEU A 115 6.94 -18.47 36.40
N ASP A 116 7.60 -19.45 37.01
CA ASP A 116 7.92 -19.43 38.44
C ASP A 116 8.88 -18.28 38.78
N THR A 117 9.88 -18.06 37.93
CA THR A 117 10.82 -16.93 38.08
C THR A 117 10.13 -15.57 37.98
N ALA A 118 9.18 -15.43 37.05
CA ALA A 118 8.38 -14.21 36.93
C ALA A 118 7.46 -13.98 38.14
N MET A 119 6.96 -15.07 38.74
CA MET A 119 6.08 -14.99 39.90
C MET A 119 6.85 -14.66 41.19
N ASP A 120 8.08 -15.13 41.32
CA ASP A 120 8.99 -14.77 42.43
C ASP A 120 9.38 -13.29 42.39
N PHE A 121 9.57 -12.71 41.19
CA PHE A 121 9.83 -11.27 41.03
C PHE A 121 8.65 -10.41 41.51
N ILE A 122 7.41 -10.82 41.23
CA ILE A 122 6.20 -10.08 41.64
C ILE A 122 6.02 -10.12 43.16
N ASN A 123 6.39 -11.21 43.81
CA ASN A 123 6.28 -11.37 45.26
C ASN A 123 7.41 -10.67 46.06
N SER A 124 8.40 -10.07 45.38
CA SER A 124 9.52 -9.35 45.99
C SER A 124 9.36 -7.81 46.03
N LEU A 125 8.22 -7.28 45.52
CA LEU A 125 7.80 -5.87 45.59
C LEU A 125 6.88 -5.62 46.79
#